data_AF-A0A953BW74-F1
#
_entry.id   AF-A0A953BW74-F1
#
_cell.length_a   1.000
_cell.length_b   1.000
_cell.length_c   1.000
_cell.angle_alpha   90.00
_cell.angle_beta   90.00
_cell.angle_gamma   90.00
#
_symmetry.space_group_name_H-M   'P 1'
#
loop_
_entity.id
_entity.type
_entity.pdbx_description
1 polymer ?
#
loop_
_entity_poly.entity_id
_entity_poly.type
_entity_poly.pdbx_seq_one_letter_code
_entity_poly.pdbx_strand_id
1 'polypeptide(L)'
;MSETLDEIARALTTRIVALASQDADLKRQLRRLAQAFLELTGDELVESPSNVRIEAAVEVRPAARDAEQTQNRDASERDLEALISRLTLGRSTAVEEPRTAPAAASLVGDDLALVESRCRLKSEGARWAARRHRLISEGARFVTEIEPLDRDIIARAKALPNCYLWMCHPSGPLPSNNLRFEEVAGCFEAAAEAIALVREIQEEPEADQANFEAALDLLAESQSALRVAVASIDWTEDHDQNEIFHWLRQTATQRQIFIQKHMRRDNPANPEQWADILNRIEELSLRVQEGHRHRRQRKRLLGKVRHKCSVIAKDPLLAANEWDTLISTVCELLEGGLPPSHRDLRELLLPVVDWLPETATIPAEFQQVLMEIDRVLATVPPPEATAAAAPTQEVADVAELLRGKSLFLIGGEKRPSACQALEAAFGLKELIWPDTRAHESIKGFAPYVARSDVAAVLLAIRWSSHSFGEVKTFCDNHDKPLIRLPGGYNPNQVAVQILAQASDRLR
;
A
#
# COMPACT_ATOMS: atom_id res chain seq x y z
N MET A 1 30.48 1.21 -33.65
CA MET A 1 30.80 1.81 -32.33
C MET A 1 29.69 1.58 -31.31
N SER A 2 28.41 1.84 -31.63
CA SER A 2 27.30 1.55 -30.71
C SER A 2 27.15 0.06 -30.38
N GLU A 3 27.18 -0.83 -31.39
CA GLU A 3 27.09 -2.29 -31.16
C GLU A 3 28.22 -2.84 -30.28
N THR A 4 29.42 -2.32 -30.45
CA THR A 4 30.61 -2.75 -29.69
C THR A 4 30.56 -2.31 -28.23
N LEU A 5 29.91 -1.18 -27.95
CA LEU A 5 29.70 -0.67 -26.58
C LEU A 5 28.63 -1.48 -25.84
N ASP A 6 27.56 -1.86 -26.52
CA ASP A 6 26.48 -2.69 -25.96
C ASP A 6 26.97 -4.10 -25.60
N GLU A 7 27.82 -4.71 -26.42
CA GLU A 7 28.42 -6.01 -26.13
C GLU A 7 29.34 -5.97 -24.90
N ILE A 8 30.17 -4.93 -24.79
CA ILE A 8 31.06 -4.75 -23.63
C ILE A 8 30.23 -4.50 -22.36
N ALA A 9 29.20 -3.65 -22.44
CA ALA A 9 28.31 -3.39 -21.32
C ALA A 9 27.62 -4.69 -20.85
N ARG A 10 27.06 -5.47 -21.77
CA ARG A 10 26.40 -6.76 -21.45
C ARG A 10 27.36 -7.76 -20.82
N ALA A 11 28.60 -7.84 -21.31
CA ALA A 11 29.63 -8.72 -20.75
C ALA A 11 30.03 -8.29 -19.32
N LEU A 12 30.19 -6.98 -19.08
CA LEU A 12 30.47 -6.44 -17.75
C LEU A 12 29.30 -6.68 -16.78
N THR A 13 28.06 -6.41 -17.19
CA THR A 13 26.86 -6.69 -16.38
C THR A 13 26.80 -8.16 -15.99
N THR A 14 26.99 -9.07 -16.96
CA THR A 14 26.99 -10.53 -16.69
C THR A 14 28.05 -10.90 -15.66
N ARG A 15 29.26 -10.34 -15.77
CA ARG A 15 30.36 -10.62 -14.84
C ARG A 15 30.11 -10.04 -13.45
N ILE A 16 29.54 -8.85 -13.36
CA ILE A 16 29.16 -8.21 -12.09
C ILE A 16 28.07 -9.03 -11.39
N VAL A 17 27.05 -9.51 -12.11
CA VAL A 17 25.98 -10.36 -11.56
C VAL A 17 26.54 -11.69 -11.05
N ALA A 18 27.46 -12.32 -11.78
CA ALA A 18 28.12 -13.55 -11.35
C ALA A 18 28.91 -13.33 -10.04
N LEU A 19 29.66 -12.23 -9.92
CA LEU A 19 30.38 -11.88 -8.69
C LEU A 19 29.43 -11.58 -7.52
N ALA A 20 28.35 -10.83 -7.78
CA ALA A 20 27.36 -10.50 -6.76
C ALA A 20 26.58 -11.72 -6.24
N SER A 21 26.53 -12.83 -7.00
CA SER A 21 25.94 -14.08 -6.51
C SER A 21 26.76 -14.76 -5.40
N GLN A 22 28.05 -14.41 -5.30
CA GLN A 22 28.99 -14.98 -4.33
C GLN A 22 29.37 -14.00 -3.21
N ASP A 23 29.00 -12.73 -3.36
CA ASP A 23 29.34 -11.64 -2.42
C ASP A 23 28.08 -10.85 -2.04
N ALA A 24 27.64 -11.04 -0.79
CA ALA A 24 26.44 -10.41 -0.25
C ALA A 24 26.58 -8.88 -0.10
N ASP A 25 27.79 -8.37 0.10
CA ASP A 25 28.02 -6.92 0.22
C ASP A 25 27.96 -6.26 -1.16
N LEU A 26 28.60 -6.87 -2.16
CA LEU A 26 28.49 -6.42 -3.56
C LEU A 26 27.03 -6.42 -4.04
N LYS A 27 26.26 -7.46 -3.71
CA LYS A 27 24.82 -7.53 -4.01
C LYS A 27 24.05 -6.37 -3.39
N ARG A 28 24.34 -6.02 -2.14
CA ARG A 28 23.73 -4.88 -1.42
C ARG A 28 24.08 -3.54 -2.07
N GLN A 29 25.34 -3.35 -2.45
CA GLN A 29 25.81 -2.14 -3.13
C GLN A 29 25.16 -1.96 -4.52
N LEU A 30 25.04 -3.03 -5.30
CA LEU A 30 24.38 -3.01 -6.61
C LEU A 30 22.88 -2.68 -6.49
N ARG A 31 22.19 -3.20 -5.45
CA ARG A 31 20.79 -2.83 -5.18
C ARG A 31 20.64 -1.34 -4.89
N ARG A 32 21.52 -0.77 -4.05
CA ARG A 32 21.51 0.68 -3.76
C ARG A 32 21.77 1.52 -5.01
N LEU A 33 22.70 1.10 -5.86
CA LEU A 33 23.00 1.79 -7.11
C LEU A 33 21.82 1.73 -8.09
N ALA A 34 21.18 0.56 -8.23
CA ALA A 34 20.00 0.40 -9.08
C ALA A 34 18.84 1.27 -8.61
N GLN A 35 18.60 1.36 -7.29
CA GLN A 35 17.60 2.25 -6.71
C GLN A 35 17.89 3.72 -7.06
N ALA A 36 19.13 4.17 -6.91
CA ALA A 36 19.53 5.53 -7.24
C ALA A 36 19.35 5.84 -8.74
N PHE A 37 19.59 4.87 -9.63
CA PHE A 37 19.30 5.03 -11.05
C PHE A 37 17.80 5.14 -11.32
N LEU A 38 16.96 4.31 -10.70
CA LEU A 38 15.50 4.39 -10.84
C LEU A 38 14.95 5.75 -10.38
N GLU A 39 15.47 6.27 -9.26
CA GLU A 39 15.12 7.60 -8.76
C GLU A 39 15.54 8.72 -9.74
N LEU A 40 16.69 8.58 -10.41
CA LEU A 40 17.19 9.54 -11.39
C LEU A 40 16.49 9.45 -12.75
N THR A 41 16.06 8.27 -13.17
CA THR A 41 15.45 8.06 -14.51
C THR A 41 13.96 8.32 -14.55
N GLY A 42 13.31 8.61 -13.41
CA GLY A 42 11.94 9.12 -13.36
C GLY A 42 10.93 8.32 -14.19
N ASP A 43 10.59 7.11 -13.76
CA ASP A 43 9.34 6.39 -14.06
C ASP A 43 8.79 6.40 -15.51
N GLU A 44 9.65 6.40 -16.53
CA GLU A 44 9.28 5.99 -17.89
C GLU A 44 10.07 4.75 -18.30
N LEU A 45 9.69 3.58 -17.77
CA LEU A 45 10.05 2.31 -18.41
C LEU A 45 8.80 1.47 -18.71
N VAL A 46 8.64 1.30 -20.02
CA VAL A 46 7.71 0.44 -20.76
C VAL A 46 7.68 -0.98 -20.18
N GLU A 47 6.45 -1.52 -20.12
CA GLU A 47 6.09 -2.88 -19.68
C GLU A 47 7.12 -3.95 -20.08
N SER A 48 7.62 -4.70 -19.08
CA SER A 48 8.41 -5.90 -19.32
C SER A 48 7.51 -7.08 -19.71
N PRO A 49 7.88 -7.86 -20.75
CA PRO A 49 7.12 -9.03 -21.17
C PRO A 49 7.23 -10.17 -20.14
N SER A 50 6.11 -10.85 -19.96
CA SER A 50 5.84 -11.84 -18.93
C SER A 50 6.66 -13.12 -19.06
N ASN A 51 7.20 -13.58 -17.93
CA ASN A 51 7.42 -14.97 -17.50
C ASN A 51 7.76 -16.04 -18.55
N VAL A 52 9.05 -16.36 -18.68
CA VAL A 52 9.52 -17.68 -19.13
C VAL A 52 9.58 -18.62 -17.92
N ARG A 53 8.74 -19.65 -17.94
CA ARG A 53 8.61 -20.71 -16.94
C ARG A 53 9.71 -21.75 -17.17
N ILE A 54 10.61 -21.95 -16.20
CA ILE A 54 11.59 -23.05 -16.22
C ILE A 54 11.01 -24.22 -15.43
N GLU A 55 10.80 -25.35 -16.11
CA GLU A 55 10.38 -26.62 -15.52
C GLU A 55 11.54 -27.26 -14.74
N ALA A 56 11.28 -27.64 -13.49
CA ALA A 56 12.23 -28.38 -12.65
C ALA A 56 11.94 -29.89 -12.75
N ALA A 57 12.99 -30.65 -13.03
CA ALA A 57 12.98 -32.10 -13.15
C ALA A 57 12.93 -32.81 -11.78
N VAL A 58 12.26 -33.97 -11.80
CA VAL A 58 11.99 -34.93 -10.73
C VAL A 58 13.18 -35.88 -10.55
N GLU A 59 13.64 -36.10 -9.32
CA GLU A 59 14.39 -37.32 -8.92
C GLU A 59 14.12 -37.63 -7.43
N VAL A 60 13.30 -38.64 -7.12
CA VAL A 60 13.60 -40.06 -6.78
C VAL A 60 14.05 -40.29 -5.32
N ARG A 61 13.15 -40.92 -4.55
CA ARG A 61 13.36 -41.60 -3.25
C ARG A 61 14.30 -42.81 -3.41
N PRO A 62 14.91 -43.26 -2.30
CA PRO A 62 14.62 -44.63 -1.91
C PRO A 62 14.33 -44.85 -0.41
N ALA A 63 13.79 -46.05 -0.20
CA ALA A 63 13.15 -46.58 0.98
C ALA A 63 14.08 -46.98 2.14
N ALA A 64 13.51 -46.81 3.35
CA ALA A 64 13.52 -47.67 4.52
C ALA A 64 14.37 -48.95 4.55
N ARG A 65 15.04 -49.15 5.69
CA ARG A 65 15.21 -50.45 6.35
C ARG A 65 15.03 -50.31 7.86
N ASP A 66 14.13 -51.12 8.38
CA ASP A 66 13.93 -51.44 9.80
C ASP A 66 14.80 -52.64 10.23
N ALA A 67 14.79 -52.85 11.56
CA ALA A 67 15.13 -54.04 12.36
C ALA A 67 16.55 -54.06 12.96
N GLU A 68 16.65 -53.82 14.28
CA GLU A 68 16.72 -54.83 15.36
C GLU A 68 18.21 -55.05 15.75
N GLN A 69 18.68 -55.25 16.99
CA GLN A 69 18.09 -55.51 18.29
C GLN A 69 19.22 -55.49 19.36
N THR A 70 18.89 -55.03 20.57
CA THR A 70 19.29 -55.58 21.90
C THR A 70 20.70 -55.39 22.52
N GLN A 71 20.62 -55.10 23.83
CA GLN A 71 21.56 -55.38 24.96
C GLN A 71 22.62 -54.33 25.30
N ASN A 72 22.36 -53.53 26.36
CA ASN A 72 23.04 -53.78 27.64
C ASN A 72 22.34 -53.09 28.83
N ARG A 73 21.91 -53.92 29.79
CA ARG A 73 21.68 -53.56 31.19
C ARG A 73 23.02 -53.65 31.90
N ASP A 74 23.38 -52.63 32.68
CA ASP A 74 24.00 -52.73 34.02
C ASP A 74 24.71 -51.42 34.39
N ALA A 75 24.00 -50.59 35.16
CA ALA A 75 24.58 -49.62 36.10
C ALA A 75 23.43 -49.06 36.97
N SER A 76 22.92 -49.92 37.84
CA SER A 76 22.02 -49.57 38.94
C SER A 76 22.84 -49.17 40.16
N GLU A 77 22.20 -48.46 41.09
CA GLU A 77 22.49 -48.37 42.54
C GLU A 77 23.36 -47.24 43.11
N ARG A 78 24.15 -46.47 42.35
CA ARG A 78 24.91 -45.34 42.94
C ARG A 78 24.28 -43.95 42.80
N ASP A 79 23.32 -43.77 41.90
CA ASP A 79 22.69 -42.46 41.66
C ASP A 79 21.41 -42.23 42.49
N LEU A 80 20.87 -43.27 43.12
CA LEU A 80 19.66 -43.14 43.97
C LEU A 80 20.00 -42.64 45.39
N GLU A 81 21.18 -42.97 45.92
CA GLU A 81 21.61 -42.58 47.26
C GLU A 81 21.97 -41.09 47.35
N ALA A 82 22.47 -40.51 46.25
CA ALA A 82 22.74 -39.07 46.11
C ALA A 82 21.44 -38.23 45.98
N LEU A 83 20.34 -38.84 45.51
CA LEU A 83 19.05 -38.16 45.38
C LEU A 83 18.29 -38.08 46.71
N ILE A 84 18.51 -39.03 47.63
CA ILE A 84 17.82 -39.10 48.92
C ILE A 84 18.45 -38.15 49.95
N SER A 85 19.76 -37.83 49.86
CA SER A 85 20.41 -36.84 50.74
C SER A 85 20.02 -35.37 50.46
N ARG A 86 19.25 -35.08 49.40
CA ARG A 86 18.79 -33.72 49.06
C ARG A 86 17.37 -33.39 49.51
N LEU A 87 16.66 -34.32 50.12
CA LEU A 87 15.26 -34.15 50.51
C LEU A 87 15.04 -34.52 51.97
N THR A 88 15.44 -33.65 52.91
CA THR A 88 14.71 -33.44 54.18
C THR A 88 15.23 -32.22 54.96
N LEU A 89 14.35 -31.22 55.09
CA LEU A 89 14.08 -30.37 56.27
C LEU A 89 15.11 -29.32 56.75
N GLY A 90 14.84 -28.05 56.39
CA GLY A 90 14.30 -27.06 57.34
C GLY A 90 15.24 -26.38 58.36
N ARG A 91 15.64 -25.13 58.08
CA ARG A 91 15.96 -23.98 58.98
C ARG A 91 16.57 -22.87 58.11
N SER A 92 16.45 -21.56 58.34
CA SER A 92 15.55 -20.68 59.08
C SER A 92 15.86 -19.27 58.54
N THR A 93 14.83 -18.57 58.07
CA THR A 93 14.63 -17.10 58.07
C THR A 93 15.87 -16.18 58.11
N ALA A 94 16.26 -15.66 56.94
CA ALA A 94 16.76 -14.30 56.82
C ALA A 94 15.73 -13.50 56.02
N VAL A 95 15.19 -12.46 56.64
CA VAL A 95 14.25 -11.52 56.03
C VAL A 95 15.03 -10.73 54.98
N GLU A 96 14.86 -11.12 53.72
CA GLU A 96 15.30 -10.34 52.57
C GLU A 96 14.26 -9.23 52.35
N GLU A 97 14.68 -7.98 52.51
CA GLU A 97 13.88 -6.81 52.13
C GLU A 97 13.40 -6.95 50.68
N PRO A 98 12.13 -6.61 50.37
CA PRO A 98 11.64 -6.67 49.01
C PRO A 98 12.43 -5.65 48.19
N ARG A 99 13.37 -6.15 47.37
CA ARG A 99 13.90 -5.41 46.23
C ARG A 99 12.70 -5.01 45.38
N THR A 100 12.30 -3.75 45.50
CA THR A 100 11.40 -3.09 44.58
C THR A 100 11.98 -3.27 43.19
N ALA A 101 11.33 -4.11 42.38
CA ALA A 101 11.62 -4.20 40.96
C ALA A 101 11.54 -2.77 40.41
N PRO A 102 12.57 -2.27 39.70
CA PRO A 102 12.50 -0.96 39.10
C PRO A 102 11.25 -0.95 38.21
N ALA A 103 10.40 0.06 38.41
CA ALA A 103 9.23 0.28 37.58
C ALA A 103 9.66 0.21 36.12
N ALA A 104 9.07 -0.73 35.37
CA ALA A 104 9.36 -0.94 33.96
C ALA A 104 9.15 0.39 33.23
N ALA A 105 10.26 1.09 32.94
CA ALA A 105 10.23 2.29 32.14
C ALA A 105 9.60 1.90 30.81
N SER A 106 8.50 2.56 30.46
CA SER A 106 7.81 2.32 29.19
C SER A 106 8.80 2.66 28.09
N LEU A 107 9.28 1.65 27.36
CA LEU A 107 10.17 1.88 26.24
C LEU A 107 9.42 2.71 25.19
N VAL A 108 9.91 3.92 24.91
CA VAL A 108 9.35 4.84 23.91
C VAL A 108 9.99 4.50 22.56
N GLY A 109 9.38 4.90 21.42
CA GLY A 109 9.87 4.56 20.08
C GLY A 109 11.35 4.86 19.80
N ASP A 110 11.95 5.81 20.54
CA ASP A 110 13.39 6.11 20.49
C ASP A 110 14.28 4.94 20.95
N ASP A 111 13.77 4.06 21.82
CA ASP A 111 14.52 2.92 22.34
C ASP A 111 14.72 1.83 21.27
N LEU A 112 13.76 1.65 20.36
CA LEU A 112 13.90 0.67 19.27
C LEU A 112 14.98 1.07 18.26
N ALA A 113 15.13 2.36 17.95
CA ALA A 113 16.17 2.83 17.04
C ALA A 113 17.58 2.56 17.60
N LEU A 114 17.73 2.69 18.92
CA LEU A 114 18.97 2.38 19.61
C LEU A 114 19.24 0.86 19.62
N VAL A 115 18.24 0.03 19.94
CA VAL A 115 18.35 -1.43 19.88
C VAL A 115 18.72 -1.89 18.46
N GLU A 116 18.09 -1.34 17.43
CA GLU A 116 18.42 -1.61 16.03
C GLU A 116 19.91 -1.36 15.76
N SER A 117 20.40 -0.18 16.15
CA SER A 117 21.81 0.22 15.96
C SER A 117 22.78 -0.71 16.69
N ARG A 118 22.43 -1.12 17.92
CA ARG A 118 23.21 -2.09 18.71
C ARG A 118 23.20 -3.47 18.06
N CYS A 119 22.05 -3.96 17.59
CA CYS A 119 21.95 -5.23 16.88
C CYS A 119 22.79 -5.24 15.59
N ARG A 120 22.76 -4.16 14.79
CA ARG A 120 23.60 -4.05 13.59
C ARG A 120 25.09 -4.15 13.94
N LEU A 121 25.54 -3.45 14.97
CA LEU A 121 26.93 -3.49 15.41
C LEU A 121 27.32 -4.84 16.03
N LYS A 122 26.42 -5.49 16.76
CA LYS A 122 26.63 -6.86 17.28
C LYS A 122 26.68 -7.89 16.16
N SER A 123 25.90 -7.74 15.10
CA SER A 123 26.01 -8.57 13.90
C SER A 123 27.40 -8.45 13.28
N GLU A 124 27.89 -7.22 13.10
CA GLU A 124 29.25 -6.96 12.62
C GLU A 124 30.31 -7.55 13.54
N GLY A 125 30.17 -7.34 14.86
CA GLY A 125 31.07 -7.89 15.87
C GLY A 125 31.12 -9.42 15.86
N ALA A 126 29.99 -10.10 15.64
CA ALA A 126 29.93 -11.56 15.56
C ALA A 126 30.64 -12.08 14.30
N ARG A 127 30.42 -11.48 13.12
CA ARG A 127 31.18 -11.80 11.90
C ARG A 127 32.67 -11.57 12.10
N TRP A 128 33.01 -10.46 12.73
CA TRP A 128 34.39 -10.16 13.05
C TRP A 128 35.00 -11.21 13.99
N ALA A 129 34.29 -11.67 15.02
CA ALA A 129 34.76 -12.74 15.90
C ALA A 129 35.05 -14.04 15.12
N ALA A 130 34.16 -14.43 14.19
CA ALA A 130 34.37 -15.57 13.30
C ALA A 130 35.64 -15.40 12.44
N ARG A 131 35.78 -14.23 11.80
CA ARG A 131 36.93 -13.90 10.96
C ARG A 131 38.23 -13.83 11.77
N ARG A 132 38.20 -13.24 12.96
CA ARG A 132 39.33 -13.14 13.88
C ARG A 132 39.85 -14.52 14.26
N HIS A 133 38.97 -15.46 14.60
CA HIS A 133 39.38 -16.84 14.91
C HIS A 133 40.06 -17.52 13.73
N ARG A 134 39.52 -17.33 12.52
CA ARG A 134 40.14 -17.82 11.29
C ARG A 134 41.53 -17.22 11.08
N LEU A 135 41.69 -15.90 11.20
CA LEU A 135 42.98 -15.22 11.04
C LEU A 135 44.02 -15.71 12.06
N ILE A 136 43.62 -15.93 13.32
CA ILE A 136 44.51 -16.48 14.35
C ILE A 136 44.96 -17.90 13.97
N SER A 137 44.04 -18.74 13.48
CA SER A 137 44.36 -20.10 13.04
C SER A 137 45.29 -20.14 11.82
N GLU A 138 45.21 -19.12 10.96
CA GLU A 138 46.06 -18.94 9.78
C GLU A 138 47.41 -18.27 10.12
N GLY A 139 47.65 -17.92 11.39
CA GLY A 139 48.92 -17.35 11.86
C GLY A 139 49.06 -15.83 11.68
N ALA A 140 47.94 -15.11 11.51
CA ALA A 140 47.95 -13.65 11.42
C ALA A 140 48.53 -13.00 12.69
N ARG A 141 49.23 -11.87 12.51
CA ARG A 141 49.84 -11.13 13.63
C ARG A 141 48.78 -10.27 14.32
N PHE A 142 48.52 -10.57 15.60
CA PHE A 142 47.49 -9.89 16.38
C PHE A 142 47.60 -8.36 16.35
N VAL A 143 48.79 -7.82 16.66
CA VAL A 143 49.02 -6.37 16.80
C VAL A 143 48.77 -5.59 15.50
N THR A 144 49.07 -6.19 14.35
CA THR A 144 49.02 -5.47 13.06
C THR A 144 47.76 -5.75 12.25
N GLU A 145 47.18 -6.94 12.37
CA GLU A 145 46.08 -7.38 11.50
C GLU A 145 44.73 -7.49 12.23
N ILE A 146 44.73 -7.72 13.54
CA ILE A 146 43.51 -7.98 14.33
C ILE A 146 43.18 -6.81 15.25
N GLU A 147 44.16 -6.36 16.05
CA GLU A 147 43.97 -5.33 17.07
C GLU A 147 43.39 -4.00 16.54
N PRO A 148 43.79 -3.49 15.36
CA PRO A 148 43.20 -2.24 14.84
C PRO A 148 41.70 -2.36 14.58
N LEU A 149 41.24 -3.52 14.07
CA LEU A 149 39.83 -3.78 13.78
C LEU A 149 39.04 -4.06 15.06
N ASP A 150 39.62 -4.79 16.02
CA ASP A 150 39.05 -4.94 17.37
C ASP A 150 38.81 -3.56 18.02
N ARG A 151 39.82 -2.68 17.98
CA ARG A 151 39.74 -1.34 18.57
C ARG A 151 38.67 -0.48 17.90
N ASP A 152 38.57 -0.53 16.58
CA ASP A 152 37.56 0.23 15.83
C ASP A 152 36.13 -0.20 16.19
N ILE A 153 35.84 -1.50 16.11
CA ILE A 153 34.50 -2.03 16.39
C ILE A 153 34.12 -1.76 17.87
N ILE A 154 35.05 -1.96 18.80
CA ILE A 154 34.84 -1.67 20.22
C ILE A 154 34.63 -0.17 20.48
N ALA A 155 35.36 0.71 19.78
CA ALA A 155 35.18 2.16 19.90
C ALA A 155 33.77 2.59 19.44
N ARG A 156 33.29 2.04 18.31
CA ARG A 156 31.92 2.27 17.83
C ARG A 156 30.88 1.77 18.83
N ALA A 157 31.10 0.61 19.47
CA ALA A 157 30.18 0.10 20.48
C ALA A 157 30.14 0.98 21.72
N LYS A 158 31.29 1.47 22.19
CA LYS A 158 31.36 2.40 23.33
C LYS A 158 30.66 3.73 23.06
N ALA A 159 30.50 4.13 21.81
CA ALA A 159 29.74 5.32 21.44
C ALA A 159 28.22 5.12 21.56
N LEU A 160 27.74 3.87 21.61
CA LEU A 160 26.33 3.53 21.80
C LEU A 160 26.06 3.22 23.29
N PRO A 161 25.03 3.82 23.92
CA PRO A 161 24.64 3.49 25.28
C PRO A 161 24.35 2.00 25.45
N ASN A 162 24.87 1.39 26.51
CA ASN A 162 24.62 -0.02 26.88
C ASN A 162 24.89 -1.03 25.74
N CYS A 163 25.83 -0.75 24.82
CA CYS A 163 26.23 -1.68 23.77
C CYS A 163 27.47 -2.47 24.19
N TYR A 164 27.25 -3.69 24.67
CA TYR A 164 28.34 -4.59 25.04
C TYR A 164 28.56 -5.68 23.98
N LEU A 165 29.74 -5.67 23.34
CA LEU A 165 30.15 -6.66 22.34
C LEU A 165 30.84 -7.86 23.00
N TRP A 166 30.06 -8.71 23.65
CA TRP A 166 30.57 -9.89 24.36
C TRP A 166 31.37 -10.84 23.46
N MET A 167 31.05 -10.92 22.16
CA MET A 167 31.76 -11.75 21.17
C MET A 167 33.20 -11.27 20.91
N CYS A 168 33.47 -9.99 21.11
CA CYS A 168 34.81 -9.42 20.94
C CYS A 168 35.64 -9.49 22.24
N HIS A 169 35.02 -9.85 23.37
CA HIS A 169 35.69 -9.86 24.66
C HIS A 169 36.76 -10.97 24.75
N PRO A 170 37.93 -10.73 25.39
CA PRO A 170 38.98 -11.75 25.52
C PRO A 170 38.56 -13.01 26.27
N SER A 171 37.64 -12.87 27.24
CA SER A 171 37.02 -13.99 27.95
C SER A 171 35.63 -14.35 27.40
N GLY A 172 35.33 -13.92 26.17
CA GLY A 172 34.10 -14.25 25.48
C GLY A 172 34.05 -15.75 25.13
N PRO A 173 32.88 -16.23 24.68
CA PRO A 173 32.73 -17.63 24.30
C PRO A 173 33.65 -17.99 23.13
N LEU A 174 34.21 -19.19 23.18
CA LEU A 174 35.07 -19.76 22.14
C LEU A 174 34.41 -21.04 21.60
N PRO A 175 33.34 -20.91 20.80
CA PRO A 175 32.65 -22.08 20.26
C PRO A 175 33.61 -22.90 19.41
N SER A 176 33.53 -24.23 19.53
CA SER A 176 34.37 -25.15 18.75
C SER A 176 34.13 -25.05 17.24
N ASN A 177 32.96 -24.56 16.84
CA ASN A 177 32.59 -24.32 15.45
C ASN A 177 32.41 -22.81 15.19
N ASN A 178 33.30 -22.24 14.38
CA ASN A 178 33.26 -20.81 14.01
C ASN A 178 31.96 -20.43 13.27
N LEU A 179 31.26 -21.37 12.63
CA LEU A 179 29.98 -21.11 11.95
C LEU A 179 28.90 -20.62 12.92
N ARG A 180 29.01 -20.94 14.21
CA ARG A 180 28.06 -20.44 15.23
C ARG A 180 28.08 -18.92 15.36
N PHE A 181 29.22 -18.27 15.13
CA PHE A 181 29.27 -16.80 15.11
C PHE A 181 28.58 -16.21 13.89
N GLU A 182 28.63 -16.87 12.74
CA GLU A 182 27.90 -16.44 11.54
C GLU A 182 26.38 -16.59 11.74
N GLU A 183 25.92 -17.67 12.37
CA GLU A 183 24.51 -17.84 12.75
C GLU A 183 24.04 -16.74 13.71
N VAL A 184 24.81 -16.43 14.74
CA VAL A 184 24.52 -15.33 15.67
C VAL A 184 24.49 -13.99 14.94
N ALA A 185 25.46 -13.74 14.04
CA ALA A 185 25.49 -12.53 13.25
C ALA A 185 24.24 -12.37 12.37
N GLY A 186 23.83 -13.45 11.71
CA GLY A 186 22.62 -13.50 10.90
C GLY A 186 21.36 -13.24 11.72
N CYS A 187 21.26 -13.80 12.93
CA CYS A 187 20.14 -13.55 13.83
C CYS A 187 20.08 -12.09 14.34
N PHE A 188 21.24 -11.47 14.64
CA PHE A 188 21.29 -10.04 14.98
C PHE A 188 20.87 -9.15 13.80
N GLU A 189 21.27 -9.51 12.57
CA GLU A 189 20.85 -8.78 11.37
C GLU A 189 19.33 -8.93 11.16
N ALA A 190 18.79 -10.14 11.26
CA ALA A 190 17.35 -10.40 11.16
C ALA A 190 16.54 -9.63 12.22
N ALA A 191 17.06 -9.53 13.45
CA ALA A 191 16.43 -8.72 14.49
C ALA A 191 16.47 -7.22 14.13
N ALA A 192 17.62 -6.70 13.66
CA ALA A 192 17.74 -5.30 13.26
C ALA A 192 16.82 -4.94 12.09
N GLU A 193 16.76 -5.77 11.04
CA GLU A 193 15.89 -5.50 9.89
C GLU A 193 14.40 -5.61 10.26
N ALA A 194 14.02 -6.54 11.14
CA ALA A 194 12.66 -6.62 11.65
C ALA A 194 12.28 -5.38 12.48
N ILE A 195 13.19 -4.85 13.31
CA ILE A 195 12.97 -3.60 14.05
C ILE A 195 12.79 -2.42 13.09
N ALA A 196 13.66 -2.31 12.07
CA ALA A 196 13.57 -1.25 11.07
C ALA A 196 12.21 -1.27 10.37
N LEU A 197 11.74 -2.45 9.94
CA LEU A 197 10.43 -2.64 9.32
C LEU A 197 9.27 -2.26 10.26
N VAL A 198 9.32 -2.70 11.52
CA VAL A 198 8.30 -2.34 12.52
C VAL A 198 8.24 -0.82 12.71
N ARG A 199 9.39 -0.14 12.75
CA ARG A 199 9.46 1.32 12.88
C ARG A 199 8.89 2.03 11.64
N GLU A 200 9.22 1.56 10.44
CA GLU A 200 8.67 2.09 9.18
C GLU A 200 7.13 2.03 9.19
N ILE A 201 6.55 0.89 9.57
CA ILE A 201 5.08 0.72 9.62
C ILE A 201 4.44 1.59 10.73
N GLN A 202 5.17 1.88 11.82
CA GLN A 202 4.66 2.71 12.91
C GLN A 202 4.45 4.18 12.53
N GLU A 203 5.05 4.66 11.45
CA GLU A 203 4.83 6.04 10.97
C GLU A 203 3.37 6.25 10.48
N GLU A 204 2.69 5.19 10.02
CA GLU A 204 1.30 5.23 9.52
C GLU A 204 0.45 4.08 10.10
N PRO A 205 0.17 4.06 11.43
CA PRO A 205 -0.33 2.87 12.12
C PRO A 205 -1.74 2.42 11.74
N GLU A 206 -2.61 3.33 11.30
CA GLU A 206 -4.02 3.01 10.98
C GLU A 206 -4.20 2.34 9.62
N ALA A 207 -3.27 2.56 8.68
CA ALA A 207 -3.40 2.10 7.31
C ALA A 207 -2.86 0.68 7.08
N ASP A 208 -2.02 0.17 7.99
CA ASP A 208 -1.19 -1.02 7.76
C ASP A 208 -1.32 -2.08 8.85
N GLN A 209 -2.45 -2.17 9.55
CA GLN A 209 -2.62 -3.10 10.69
C GLN A 209 -2.20 -4.55 10.38
N ALA A 210 -2.58 -5.09 9.21
CA ALA A 210 -2.20 -6.45 8.82
C ALA A 210 -0.69 -6.61 8.57
N ASN A 211 -0.06 -5.61 7.95
CA ASN A 211 1.40 -5.61 7.76
C ASN A 211 2.13 -5.44 9.09
N PHE A 212 1.58 -4.65 10.01
CA PHE A 212 2.12 -4.46 11.35
C PHE A 212 2.10 -5.76 12.15
N GLU A 213 0.99 -6.50 12.14
CA GLU A 213 0.89 -7.82 12.78
C GLU A 213 1.90 -8.81 12.20
N ALA A 214 2.03 -8.86 10.87
CA ALA A 214 3.03 -9.71 10.21
C ALA A 214 4.47 -9.31 10.57
N ALA A 215 4.75 -8.02 10.71
CA ALA A 215 6.07 -7.53 11.13
C ALA A 215 6.37 -7.87 12.60
N LEU A 216 5.37 -7.85 13.48
CA LEU A 216 5.53 -8.29 14.88
C LEU A 216 5.81 -9.79 14.97
N ASP A 217 5.15 -10.61 14.15
CA ASP A 217 5.43 -12.06 14.07
C ASP A 217 6.88 -12.33 13.61
N LEU A 218 7.35 -11.61 12.58
CA LEU A 218 8.74 -11.70 12.11
C LEU A 218 9.74 -11.23 13.18
N LEU A 219 9.45 -10.14 13.88
CA LEU A 219 10.31 -9.66 14.97
C LEU A 219 10.34 -10.66 16.14
N ALA A 220 9.22 -11.30 16.46
CA ALA A 220 9.12 -12.35 17.48
C ALA A 220 9.92 -13.60 17.08
N GLU A 221 9.90 -13.99 15.80
CA GLU A 221 10.70 -15.07 15.24
C GLU A 221 12.20 -14.74 15.31
N SER A 222 12.61 -13.56 14.82
CA SER A 222 13.99 -13.06 14.83
C SER A 222 14.59 -13.03 16.24
N GLN A 223 13.88 -12.47 17.24
CA GLN A 223 14.41 -12.41 18.61
C GLN A 223 14.51 -13.80 19.26
N SER A 224 13.60 -14.71 18.90
CA SER A 224 13.63 -16.09 19.44
C SER A 224 14.79 -16.86 18.82
N ALA A 225 15.04 -16.70 17.52
CA ALA A 225 16.17 -17.28 16.82
C ALA A 225 17.49 -16.75 17.40
N LEU A 226 17.58 -15.44 17.64
CA LEU A 226 18.72 -14.81 18.30
C LEU A 226 18.98 -15.38 19.69
N ARG A 227 17.93 -15.55 20.50
CA ARG A 227 18.04 -16.18 21.84
C ARG A 227 18.62 -17.58 21.76
N VAL A 228 18.17 -18.41 20.82
CA VAL A 228 18.70 -19.77 20.63
C VAL A 228 20.14 -19.75 20.12
N ALA A 229 20.45 -18.88 19.16
CA ALA A 229 21.81 -18.74 18.62
C ALA A 229 22.81 -18.36 19.71
N VAL A 230 22.47 -17.37 20.55
CA VAL A 230 23.30 -16.93 21.68
C VAL A 230 23.48 -18.04 22.72
N ALA A 231 22.41 -18.78 23.04
CA ALA A 231 22.52 -19.92 23.95
C ALA A 231 23.40 -21.05 23.38
N SER A 232 23.44 -21.23 22.07
CA SER A 232 24.21 -22.31 21.41
C SER A 232 25.74 -22.15 21.48
N ILE A 233 26.21 -20.96 21.86
CA ILE A 233 27.63 -20.64 22.07
C ILE A 233 27.96 -20.50 23.57
N ASP A 234 27.15 -21.11 24.44
CA ASP A 234 27.29 -21.10 25.90
C ASP A 234 27.25 -19.69 26.53
N TRP A 235 26.59 -18.74 25.87
CA TRP A 235 26.32 -17.41 26.45
C TRP A 235 24.92 -17.36 27.04
N THR A 236 24.80 -16.82 28.24
CA THR A 236 23.57 -16.95 29.04
C THR A 236 22.42 -16.12 28.52
N GLU A 237 22.63 -14.81 28.34
CA GLU A 237 21.58 -13.87 27.94
C GLU A 237 22.17 -12.67 27.17
N ASP A 238 21.48 -12.25 26.11
CA ASP A 238 21.78 -11.00 25.41
C ASP A 238 20.78 -9.91 25.79
N HIS A 239 21.31 -8.75 26.19
CA HIS A 239 20.51 -7.63 26.66
C HIS A 239 19.57 -7.05 25.59
N ASP A 240 20.02 -6.92 24.33
CA ASP A 240 19.18 -6.38 23.25
C ASP A 240 18.06 -7.35 22.88
N GLN A 241 18.35 -8.65 22.86
CA GLN A 241 17.32 -9.67 22.65
C GLN A 241 16.23 -9.61 23.73
N ASN A 242 16.60 -9.47 25.00
CA ASN A 242 15.65 -9.31 26.10
C ASN A 242 14.81 -8.03 25.98
N GLU A 243 15.43 -6.91 25.59
CA GLU A 243 14.70 -5.66 25.36
C GLU A 243 13.67 -5.80 24.23
N ILE A 244 14.02 -6.45 23.12
CA ILE A 244 13.08 -6.74 22.02
C ILE A 244 11.90 -7.58 22.52
N PHE A 245 12.17 -8.64 23.30
CA PHE A 245 11.12 -9.49 23.86
C PHE A 245 10.16 -8.72 24.77
N HIS A 246 10.70 -7.88 25.66
CA HIS A 246 9.89 -7.07 26.56
C HIS A 246 9.07 -6.02 25.81
N TRP A 247 9.68 -5.38 24.81
CA TRP A 247 9.01 -4.45 23.91
C TRP A 247 7.84 -5.12 23.18
N LEU A 248 8.07 -6.27 22.53
CA LEU A 248 7.02 -7.05 21.86
C LEU A 248 5.87 -7.39 22.78
N ARG A 249 6.15 -7.86 24.00
CA ARG A 249 5.13 -8.19 24.99
C ARG A 249 4.30 -6.97 25.40
N GLN A 250 4.96 -5.84 25.61
CA GLN A 250 4.29 -4.59 25.95
C GLN A 250 3.40 -4.10 24.79
N THR A 251 3.94 -4.04 23.57
CA THR A 251 3.22 -3.60 22.37
C THR A 251 2.03 -4.50 22.04
N ALA A 252 2.20 -5.82 22.10
CA ALA A 252 1.12 -6.79 21.91
C ALA A 252 0.00 -6.60 22.94
N THR A 253 0.36 -6.35 24.20
CA THR A 253 -0.62 -6.08 25.27
C THR A 253 -1.34 -4.74 25.05
N GLN A 254 -0.62 -3.67 24.73
CA GLN A 254 -1.19 -2.34 24.54
C GLN A 254 -2.13 -2.28 23.34
N ARG A 255 -1.76 -2.94 22.24
CA ARG A 255 -2.54 -2.95 20.99
C ARG A 255 -3.52 -4.13 20.88
N GLN A 256 -3.58 -5.00 21.89
CA GLN A 256 -4.42 -6.21 21.90
C GLN A 256 -4.15 -7.14 20.70
N ILE A 257 -2.89 -7.25 20.30
CA ILE A 257 -2.45 -8.11 19.18
C ILE A 257 -1.96 -9.44 19.74
N PHE A 258 -2.38 -10.55 19.15
CA PHE A 258 -1.94 -11.89 19.54
C PHE A 258 -0.81 -12.41 18.63
N ILE A 259 0.42 -12.43 19.13
CA ILE A 259 1.58 -13.05 18.47
C ILE A 259 1.52 -14.56 18.68
N GLN A 260 1.38 -15.33 17.59
CA GLN A 260 1.03 -16.75 17.69
C GLN A 260 2.19 -17.65 18.16
N LYS A 261 3.42 -17.34 17.74
CA LYS A 261 4.59 -18.20 17.92
C LYS A 261 5.76 -17.44 18.53
N HIS A 262 6.80 -18.17 18.94
CA HIS A 262 8.13 -17.64 19.29
C HIS A 262 8.25 -16.74 20.53
N MET A 263 7.12 -16.39 21.17
CA MET A 263 7.08 -15.66 22.45
C MET A 263 7.18 -16.56 23.69
N ARG A 264 7.34 -17.89 23.54
CA ARG A 264 7.45 -18.84 24.64
C ARG A 264 8.78 -19.62 24.59
N ARG A 265 9.26 -20.05 25.76
CA ARG A 265 10.53 -20.78 25.88
C ARG A 265 10.51 -22.15 25.17
N ASP A 266 9.35 -22.82 25.17
CA ASP A 266 9.08 -24.14 24.58
C ASP A 266 8.77 -24.10 23.08
N ASN A 267 8.63 -22.92 22.48
CA ASN A 267 8.42 -22.72 21.05
C ASN A 267 9.52 -21.84 20.43
N PRO A 268 10.80 -22.25 20.48
CA PRO A 268 11.91 -21.48 19.92
C PRO A 268 11.84 -21.42 18.38
N ALA A 269 12.34 -20.33 17.80
CA ALA A 269 12.65 -20.30 16.37
C ALA A 269 13.99 -21.00 16.09
N ASN A 270 14.16 -21.51 14.87
CA ASN A 270 15.41 -22.16 14.45
C ASN A 270 16.45 -21.10 14.04
N PRO A 271 17.60 -20.99 14.73
CA PRO A 271 18.63 -20.01 14.37
C PRO A 271 19.24 -20.25 12.99
N GLU A 272 19.24 -21.47 12.46
CA GLU A 272 19.79 -21.79 11.13
C GLU A 272 18.95 -21.21 9.98
N GLN A 273 17.71 -20.79 10.26
CA GLN A 273 16.79 -20.23 9.27
C GLN A 273 16.85 -18.70 9.17
N TRP A 274 17.86 -18.04 9.76
CA TRP A 274 17.98 -16.57 9.75
C TRP A 274 17.94 -15.95 8.36
N ALA A 275 18.46 -16.63 7.33
CA ALA A 275 18.43 -16.15 5.95
C ALA A 275 17.01 -16.16 5.35
N ASP A 276 16.20 -17.17 5.69
CA ASP A 276 14.78 -17.22 5.28
C ASP A 276 13.97 -16.12 5.97
N ILE A 277 14.22 -15.88 7.27
CA ILE A 277 13.62 -14.78 8.01
C ILE A 277 13.94 -13.44 7.35
N LEU A 278 15.20 -13.19 6.96
CA LEU A 278 15.60 -11.98 6.23
C LEU A 278 14.88 -11.83 4.89
N ASN A 279 14.75 -12.90 4.11
CA ASN A 279 14.02 -12.85 2.84
C ASN A 279 12.55 -12.46 3.06
N ARG A 280 11.89 -13.05 4.07
CA ARG A 280 10.50 -12.72 4.43
C ARG A 280 10.35 -11.28 4.94
N ILE A 281 11.34 -10.75 5.66
CA ILE A 281 11.40 -9.33 6.05
C ILE A 281 11.54 -8.43 4.80
N GLU A 282 12.44 -8.78 3.87
CA GLU A 282 12.62 -8.03 2.61
C GLU A 282 11.32 -8.01 1.78
N GLU A 283 10.65 -9.16 1.62
CA GLU A 283 9.38 -9.26 0.92
C GLU A 283 8.26 -8.41 1.56
N LEU A 284 8.17 -8.41 2.90
CA LEU A 284 7.18 -7.60 3.61
C LEU A 284 7.52 -6.10 3.51
N SER A 285 8.80 -5.73 3.61
CA SER A 285 9.25 -4.35 3.43
C SER A 285 8.93 -3.80 2.05
N LEU A 286 9.19 -4.58 0.98
CA LEU A 286 8.82 -4.20 -0.38
C LEU A 286 7.31 -3.96 -0.53
N ARG A 287 6.49 -4.82 0.08
CA ARG A 287 5.02 -4.65 0.08
C ARG A 287 4.57 -3.39 0.80
N VAL A 288 5.18 -3.09 1.96
CA VAL A 288 4.89 -1.88 2.74
C VAL A 288 5.28 -0.63 1.96
N GLN A 289 6.47 -0.61 1.37
CA GLN A 289 6.96 0.51 0.55
C GLN A 289 6.07 0.76 -0.66
N GLU A 290 5.65 -0.28 -1.37
CA GLU A 290 4.74 -0.14 -2.51
C GLU A 290 3.37 0.43 -2.06
N GLY A 291 2.86 -0.05 -0.92
CA GLY A 291 1.66 0.49 -0.30
C GLY A 291 1.78 1.99 0.06
N HIS A 292 2.93 2.43 0.57
CA HIS A 292 3.19 3.84 0.85
C HIS A 292 3.31 4.67 -0.43
N ARG A 293 4.00 4.15 -1.47
CA ARG A 293 4.13 4.81 -2.78
C ARG A 293 2.76 5.05 -3.40
N HIS A 294 1.91 4.03 -3.47
CA HIS A 294 0.55 4.16 -3.98
C HIS A 294 -0.29 5.18 -3.19
N ARG A 295 -0.22 5.16 -1.85
CA ARG A 295 -0.94 6.14 -1.02
C ARG A 295 -0.45 7.57 -1.25
N ARG A 296 0.87 7.79 -1.32
CA ARG A 296 1.46 9.11 -1.59
C ARG A 296 1.08 9.60 -2.99
N GLN A 297 1.16 8.74 -4.00
CA GLN A 297 0.73 9.06 -5.36
C GLN A 297 -0.75 9.41 -5.40
N ARG A 298 -1.63 8.61 -4.80
CA ARG A 298 -3.07 8.88 -4.70
C ARG A 298 -3.35 10.21 -4.03
N LYS A 299 -2.70 10.52 -2.89
CA LYS A 299 -2.86 11.81 -2.19
C LYS A 299 -2.40 12.98 -3.07
N ARG A 300 -1.29 12.83 -3.79
CA ARG A 300 -0.78 13.84 -4.74
C ARG A 300 -1.78 14.09 -5.87
N LEU A 301 -2.28 13.03 -6.49
CA LEU A 301 -3.24 13.11 -7.59
C LEU A 301 -4.58 13.70 -7.14
N LEU A 302 -5.12 13.30 -5.98
CA LEU A 302 -6.32 13.92 -5.41
C LEU A 302 -6.11 15.41 -5.10
N GLY A 303 -4.92 15.79 -4.64
CA GLY A 303 -4.53 17.20 -4.49
C GLY A 303 -4.53 17.96 -5.82
N LYS A 304 -4.02 17.34 -6.88
CA LYS A 304 -4.04 17.89 -8.25
C LYS A 304 -5.47 18.03 -8.78
N VAL A 305 -6.31 17.01 -8.62
CA VAL A 305 -7.76 17.06 -8.96
C VAL A 305 -8.42 18.25 -8.25
N ARG A 306 -8.23 18.38 -6.94
CA ARG A 306 -8.79 19.50 -6.16
C ARG A 306 -8.36 20.86 -6.71
N HIS A 307 -7.07 21.02 -7.01
CA HIS A 307 -6.56 22.26 -7.58
C HIS A 307 -7.20 22.56 -8.93
N LYS A 308 -7.28 21.58 -9.83
CA LYS A 308 -7.88 21.73 -11.16
C LYS A 308 -9.37 22.06 -11.09
N CYS A 309 -10.13 21.38 -10.24
CA CYS A 309 -11.53 21.73 -9.98
C CYS A 309 -11.67 23.17 -9.47
N SER A 310 -10.78 23.64 -8.59
CA SER A 310 -10.81 25.02 -8.11
C SER A 310 -10.53 26.05 -9.21
N VAL A 311 -9.65 25.74 -10.17
CA VAL A 311 -9.37 26.61 -11.32
C VAL A 311 -10.57 26.67 -12.26
N ILE A 312 -11.14 25.52 -12.60
CA ILE A 312 -12.34 25.42 -13.45
C ILE A 312 -13.53 26.16 -12.83
N ALA A 313 -13.73 26.03 -11.52
CA ALA A 313 -14.82 26.72 -10.82
C ALA A 313 -14.69 28.26 -10.84
N LYS A 314 -13.48 28.81 -11.00
CA LYS A 314 -13.25 30.26 -11.05
C LYS A 314 -13.51 30.86 -12.43
N ASP A 315 -13.12 30.15 -13.49
CA ASP A 315 -13.30 30.61 -14.87
C ASP A 315 -13.67 29.44 -15.80
N PRO A 316 -14.97 29.07 -15.86
CA PRO A 316 -15.41 27.92 -16.65
C PRO A 316 -15.16 28.06 -18.17
N LEU A 317 -15.14 29.29 -18.70
CA LEU A 317 -15.10 29.53 -20.15
C LEU A 317 -13.68 29.44 -20.73
N LEU A 318 -12.65 29.75 -19.92
CA LEU A 318 -11.25 29.68 -20.34
C LEU A 318 -10.54 28.38 -19.91
N ALA A 319 -11.22 27.49 -19.19
CA ALA A 319 -10.62 26.31 -18.58
C ALA A 319 -10.62 25.04 -19.47
N ALA A 320 -10.75 25.15 -20.79
CA ALA A 320 -10.80 23.98 -21.68
C ALA A 320 -9.58 23.04 -21.51
N ASN A 321 -8.37 23.58 -21.47
CA ASN A 321 -7.13 22.80 -21.27
C ASN A 321 -7.03 22.18 -19.86
N GLU A 322 -7.70 22.79 -18.88
CA GLU A 322 -7.72 22.29 -17.50
C GLU A 322 -8.57 21.01 -17.38
N TRP A 323 -9.60 20.87 -18.22
CA TRP A 323 -10.42 19.67 -18.29
C TRP A 323 -9.66 18.46 -18.80
N ASP A 324 -8.83 18.59 -19.83
CA ASP A 324 -8.01 17.46 -20.33
C ASP A 324 -7.03 16.96 -19.25
N THR A 325 -6.44 17.90 -18.50
CA THR A 325 -5.56 17.57 -17.38
C THR A 325 -6.32 16.95 -16.21
N LEU A 326 -7.53 17.42 -15.93
CA LEU A 326 -8.38 16.86 -14.89
C LEU A 326 -8.81 15.43 -15.24
N ILE A 327 -9.30 15.21 -16.46
CA ILE A 327 -9.75 13.90 -16.95
C ILE A 327 -8.61 12.90 -16.89
N SER A 328 -7.43 13.22 -17.45
CA SER A 328 -6.26 12.35 -17.39
C SER A 328 -5.82 12.03 -15.96
N THR A 329 -5.82 13.01 -15.07
CA THR A 329 -5.46 12.80 -13.65
C THR A 329 -6.47 11.91 -12.93
N VAL A 330 -7.77 12.00 -13.27
CA VAL A 330 -8.80 11.12 -12.72
C VAL A 330 -8.66 9.70 -13.29
N CYS A 331 -8.39 9.53 -14.57
CA CYS A 331 -8.10 8.21 -15.13
C CYS A 331 -6.89 7.54 -14.46
N GLU A 332 -5.79 8.28 -14.25
CA GLU A 332 -4.60 7.79 -13.52
C GLU A 332 -4.95 7.33 -12.09
N LEU A 333 -5.85 8.04 -11.40
CA LEU A 333 -6.35 7.62 -10.09
C LEU A 333 -7.13 6.29 -10.15
N LEU A 334 -7.97 6.12 -11.16
CA LEU A 334 -8.80 4.92 -11.34
C LEU A 334 -7.95 3.71 -11.73
N GLU A 335 -6.97 3.89 -12.63
CA GLU A 335 -5.95 2.90 -12.97
C GLU A 335 -5.12 2.49 -11.74
N GLY A 336 -4.82 3.45 -10.86
CA GLY A 336 -4.22 3.22 -9.55
C GLY A 336 -5.13 2.56 -8.51
N GLY A 337 -6.29 2.04 -8.91
CA GLY A 337 -7.21 1.27 -8.06
C GLY A 337 -8.17 2.12 -7.22
N LEU A 338 -8.28 3.43 -7.46
CA LEU A 338 -9.34 4.24 -6.85
C LEU A 338 -10.69 3.83 -7.45
N PRO A 339 -11.70 3.43 -6.65
CA PRO A 339 -13.01 3.12 -7.21
C PRO A 339 -13.69 4.39 -7.77
N PRO A 340 -14.45 4.31 -8.87
CA PRO A 340 -15.24 5.44 -9.38
C PRO A 340 -16.23 6.01 -8.36
N SER A 341 -16.65 5.17 -7.40
CA SER A 341 -17.53 5.52 -6.27
C SER A 341 -16.81 6.11 -5.07
N HIS A 342 -15.53 6.51 -5.21
CA HIS A 342 -14.81 7.15 -4.13
C HIS A 342 -15.44 8.50 -3.75
N ARG A 343 -15.85 8.63 -2.49
CA ARG A 343 -16.59 9.79 -1.98
C ARG A 343 -15.87 11.12 -2.25
N ASP A 344 -14.60 11.23 -1.85
CA ASP A 344 -13.86 12.48 -2.02
C ASP A 344 -13.70 12.88 -3.49
N LEU A 345 -13.57 11.88 -4.39
CA LEU A 345 -13.44 12.17 -5.81
C LEU A 345 -14.74 12.79 -6.34
N ARG A 346 -15.89 12.20 -5.99
CA ARG A 346 -17.20 12.74 -6.34
C ARG A 346 -17.42 14.13 -5.77
N GLU A 347 -17.13 14.34 -4.49
CA GLU A 347 -17.29 15.64 -3.83
C GLU A 347 -16.42 16.72 -4.47
N LEU A 348 -15.22 16.38 -4.96
CA LEU A 348 -14.34 17.31 -5.67
C LEU A 348 -14.84 17.65 -7.09
N LEU A 349 -15.42 16.69 -7.80
CA LEU A 349 -15.89 16.87 -9.18
C LEU A 349 -17.28 17.50 -9.25
N LEU A 350 -18.14 17.26 -8.26
CA LEU A 350 -19.53 17.68 -8.24
C LEU A 350 -19.73 19.19 -8.53
N PRO A 351 -18.94 20.12 -7.97
CA PRO A 351 -19.13 21.55 -8.23
C PRO A 351 -18.79 21.98 -9.66
N VAL A 352 -17.98 21.18 -10.36
CA VAL A 352 -17.47 21.55 -11.69
C VAL A 352 -18.12 20.75 -12.83
N VAL A 353 -18.75 19.62 -12.54
CA VAL A 353 -19.23 18.66 -13.55
C VAL A 353 -20.16 19.27 -14.59
N ASP A 354 -21.02 20.22 -14.20
CA ASP A 354 -21.96 20.87 -15.12
C ASP A 354 -21.24 21.75 -16.17
N TRP A 355 -19.98 22.12 -15.94
CA TRP A 355 -19.16 22.96 -16.83
C TRP A 355 -18.24 22.18 -17.78
N LEU A 356 -18.33 20.84 -17.83
CA LEU A 356 -17.52 20.02 -18.72
C LEU A 356 -17.76 20.40 -20.21
N PRO A 357 -16.72 20.74 -21.00
CA PRO A 357 -16.88 21.19 -22.37
C PRO A 357 -17.49 20.10 -23.27
N GLU A 358 -18.30 20.52 -24.23
CA GLU A 358 -18.95 19.60 -25.18
C GLU A 358 -17.93 18.91 -26.11
N THR A 359 -16.81 19.59 -26.37
CA THR A 359 -15.72 19.11 -27.22
C THR A 359 -14.75 18.18 -26.49
N ALA A 360 -14.91 18.01 -25.16
CA ALA A 360 -14.02 17.16 -24.39
C ALA A 360 -14.22 15.69 -24.79
N THR A 361 -13.11 14.99 -25.05
CA THR A 361 -13.15 13.54 -25.23
C THR A 361 -13.16 12.89 -23.87
N ILE A 362 -14.20 12.12 -23.56
CA ILE A 362 -14.40 11.49 -22.26
C ILE A 362 -14.02 10.01 -22.34
N PRO A 363 -12.93 9.57 -21.67
CA PRO A 363 -12.58 8.15 -21.54
C PRO A 363 -13.65 7.37 -20.76
N ALA A 364 -13.71 6.06 -20.98
CA ALA A 364 -14.70 5.19 -20.35
C ALA A 364 -14.58 5.19 -18.82
N GLU A 365 -13.36 5.30 -18.30
CA GLU A 365 -13.03 5.34 -16.88
C GLU A 365 -13.61 6.59 -16.23
N PHE A 366 -13.45 7.75 -16.87
CA PHE A 366 -14.04 9.01 -16.39
C PHE A 366 -15.58 8.98 -16.48
N GLN A 367 -16.13 8.35 -17.51
CA GLN A 367 -17.58 8.17 -17.65
C GLN A 367 -18.18 7.39 -16.48
N GLN A 368 -17.49 6.36 -15.96
CA GLN A 368 -17.94 5.63 -14.78
C GLN A 368 -18.06 6.52 -13.54
N VAL A 369 -17.14 7.47 -13.36
CA VAL A 369 -17.20 8.44 -12.26
C VAL A 369 -18.41 9.36 -12.41
N LEU A 370 -18.66 9.84 -13.63
CA LEU A 370 -19.83 10.69 -13.92
C LEU A 370 -21.15 9.96 -13.63
N MET A 371 -21.28 8.71 -14.09
CA MET A 371 -22.47 7.89 -13.82
C MET A 371 -22.71 7.69 -12.32
N GLU A 372 -21.66 7.48 -11.55
CA GLU A 372 -21.77 7.29 -10.10
C GLU A 372 -22.07 8.61 -9.36
N ILE A 373 -21.63 9.76 -9.87
CA ILE A 373 -22.09 11.07 -9.41
C ILE A 373 -23.59 11.23 -9.68
N ASP A 374 -24.06 10.89 -10.88
CA ASP A 374 -25.46 10.98 -11.26
C ASP A 374 -26.34 10.11 -10.37
N ARG A 375 -25.91 8.87 -10.16
CA ARG A 375 -26.58 7.91 -9.29
C ARG A 375 -26.76 8.42 -7.88
N VAL A 376 -25.71 9.01 -7.30
CA VAL A 376 -25.79 9.62 -5.97
C VAL A 376 -26.77 10.79 -6.00
N LEU A 377 -26.70 11.68 -6.98
CA LEU A 377 -27.63 12.82 -7.12
C LEU A 377 -29.10 12.40 -7.30
N ALA A 378 -29.37 11.27 -7.96
CA ALA A 378 -30.71 10.73 -8.11
C ALA A 378 -31.29 10.22 -6.79
N THR A 379 -30.43 9.72 -5.88
CA THR A 379 -30.85 9.22 -4.55
C THR A 379 -30.97 10.30 -3.48
N VAL A 380 -30.29 11.44 -3.64
CA VAL A 380 -30.32 12.53 -2.66
C VAL A 380 -31.66 13.28 -2.80
N PRO A 381 -32.48 13.40 -1.73
CA PRO A 381 -33.71 14.19 -1.77
C PRO A 381 -33.38 15.64 -2.13
N PRO A 382 -34.26 16.34 -2.87
CA PRO A 382 -34.01 17.73 -3.26
C PRO A 382 -33.65 18.55 -2.01
N PRO A 383 -32.50 19.23 -1.97
CA PRO A 383 -32.28 20.22 -0.92
C PRO A 383 -33.41 21.26 -1.00
N GLU A 384 -33.90 21.73 0.15
CA GLU A 384 -34.74 22.93 0.20
C GLU A 384 -34.04 24.02 -0.61
N ALA A 385 -34.69 24.48 -1.68
CA ALA A 385 -34.10 25.23 -2.78
C ALA A 385 -33.06 26.25 -2.30
N THR A 386 -31.78 25.88 -2.34
CA THR A 386 -30.68 26.83 -2.25
C THR A 386 -30.87 27.76 -3.44
N ALA A 387 -31.04 29.06 -3.15
CA ALA A 387 -31.43 30.10 -4.10
C ALA A 387 -30.74 29.89 -5.46
N ALA A 388 -31.49 29.35 -6.42
CA ALA A 388 -31.02 29.21 -7.78
C ALA A 388 -30.56 30.60 -8.26
N ALA A 389 -29.47 30.65 -9.03
CA ALA A 389 -29.04 31.88 -9.69
C ALA A 389 -30.25 32.54 -10.35
N ALA A 390 -30.37 33.86 -10.24
CA ALA A 390 -31.52 34.59 -10.76
C ALA A 390 -31.79 34.18 -12.22
N PRO A 391 -33.04 33.86 -12.58
CA PRO A 391 -33.37 33.39 -13.92
C PRO A 391 -32.92 34.42 -14.95
N THR A 392 -32.19 33.96 -15.97
CA THR A 392 -31.69 34.84 -17.03
C THR A 392 -32.80 35.19 -18.03
N GLN A 393 -32.54 36.15 -18.93
CA GLN A 393 -33.52 36.52 -19.97
C GLN A 393 -33.88 35.31 -20.86
N GLU A 394 -32.90 34.44 -21.14
CA GLU A 394 -33.10 33.23 -21.91
C GLU A 394 -34.12 32.29 -21.26
N VAL A 395 -34.14 32.20 -19.91
CA VAL A 395 -35.13 31.40 -19.19
C VAL A 395 -36.53 31.98 -19.39
N ALA A 396 -36.69 33.30 -19.32
CA ALA A 396 -37.97 33.96 -19.54
C ALA A 396 -38.51 33.72 -20.97
N ASP A 397 -37.64 33.83 -21.97
CA ASP A 397 -37.99 33.61 -23.37
C ASP A 397 -38.42 32.15 -23.61
N VAL A 398 -37.67 31.18 -23.05
CA VAL A 398 -38.03 29.75 -23.14
C VAL A 398 -39.32 29.46 -22.38
N ALA A 399 -39.53 30.09 -21.22
CA ALA A 399 -40.77 29.95 -20.46
C ALA A 399 -42.00 30.47 -21.20
N GLU A 400 -41.86 31.50 -22.04
CA GLU A 400 -42.94 31.97 -22.92
C GLU A 400 -43.28 30.93 -24.00
N LEU A 401 -42.26 30.35 -24.64
CA LEU A 401 -42.42 29.37 -25.72
C LEU A 401 -42.99 28.02 -25.23
N LEU A 402 -42.67 27.63 -24.00
CA LEU A 402 -42.96 26.29 -23.47
C LEU A 402 -44.06 26.26 -22.41
N ARG A 403 -44.67 27.40 -22.05
CA ARG A 403 -45.69 27.47 -21.00
C ARG A 403 -46.83 26.47 -21.23
N GLY A 404 -47.08 25.62 -20.25
CA GLY A 404 -48.14 24.61 -20.29
C GLY A 404 -47.89 23.44 -21.26
N LYS A 405 -46.70 23.36 -21.87
CA LYS A 405 -46.27 22.23 -22.70
C LYS A 405 -45.36 21.28 -21.90
N SER A 406 -45.17 20.08 -22.41
CA SER A 406 -44.30 19.06 -21.81
C SER A 406 -42.97 18.98 -22.55
N LEU A 407 -41.90 18.61 -21.85
CA LEU A 407 -40.61 18.25 -22.46
C LEU A 407 -40.33 16.77 -22.23
N PHE A 408 -39.65 16.13 -23.18
CA PHE A 408 -39.19 14.74 -23.04
C PHE A 408 -37.66 14.70 -22.96
N LEU A 409 -37.09 14.15 -21.89
CA LEU A 409 -35.65 14.08 -21.69
C LEU A 409 -35.16 12.63 -21.80
N ILE A 410 -34.14 12.43 -22.63
CA ILE A 410 -33.48 11.14 -22.88
C ILE A 410 -32.04 11.21 -22.37
N GLY A 411 -31.65 10.23 -21.57
CA GLY A 411 -30.30 10.08 -21.04
C GLY A 411 -30.16 10.52 -19.58
N GLY A 412 -29.18 9.95 -18.89
CA GLY A 412 -28.95 10.12 -17.46
C GLY A 412 -30.04 9.47 -16.59
N GLU A 413 -29.85 9.53 -15.27
CA GLU A 413 -30.85 9.10 -14.29
C GLU A 413 -31.78 10.26 -13.91
N LYS A 414 -33.07 9.96 -13.73
CA LYS A 414 -34.06 10.99 -13.38
C LYS A 414 -33.69 11.66 -12.05
N ARG A 415 -33.51 12.98 -12.08
CA ARG A 415 -33.21 13.80 -10.90
C ARG A 415 -34.44 14.60 -10.47
N PRO A 416 -35.08 14.29 -9.32
CA PRO A 416 -36.30 14.99 -8.89
C PRO A 416 -36.14 16.51 -8.76
N SER A 417 -35.00 16.97 -8.22
CA SER A 417 -34.70 18.40 -8.07
C SER A 417 -34.55 19.13 -9.41
N ALA A 418 -33.90 18.50 -10.39
CA ALA A 418 -33.75 19.07 -11.74
C ALA A 418 -35.09 19.07 -12.50
N CYS A 419 -35.91 18.03 -12.35
CA CYS A 419 -37.28 18.02 -12.87
C CYS A 419 -38.06 19.23 -12.35
N GLN A 420 -38.10 19.41 -11.02
CA GLN A 420 -38.82 20.53 -10.40
C GLN A 420 -38.26 21.89 -10.84
N ALA A 421 -36.94 22.04 -10.91
CA ALA A 421 -36.31 23.28 -11.33
C ALA A 421 -36.65 23.64 -12.78
N LEU A 422 -36.60 22.68 -13.70
CA LEU A 422 -36.93 22.91 -15.12
C LEU A 422 -38.43 23.14 -15.33
N GLU A 423 -39.28 22.39 -14.63
CA GLU A 423 -40.74 22.58 -14.66
C GLU A 423 -41.14 23.96 -14.16
N ALA A 424 -40.58 24.39 -13.02
CA ALA A 424 -40.84 25.71 -12.46
C ALA A 424 -40.26 26.84 -13.32
N ALA A 425 -39.03 26.70 -13.81
CA ALA A 425 -38.35 27.75 -14.57
C ALA A 425 -39.01 28.00 -15.94
N PHE A 426 -39.45 26.95 -16.63
CA PHE A 426 -40.05 27.08 -17.97
C PHE A 426 -41.58 27.04 -17.97
N GLY A 427 -42.21 26.92 -16.80
CA GLY A 427 -43.67 26.80 -16.67
C GLY A 427 -44.23 25.57 -17.40
N LEU A 428 -43.51 24.45 -17.34
CA LEU A 428 -43.89 23.22 -18.04
C LEU A 428 -45.12 22.59 -17.39
N LYS A 429 -45.89 21.85 -18.19
CA LYS A 429 -46.91 20.93 -17.68
C LYS A 429 -46.25 19.75 -16.95
N GLU A 430 -45.21 19.18 -17.53
CA GLU A 430 -44.36 18.14 -16.93
C GLU A 430 -43.05 17.97 -17.71
N LEU A 431 -42.01 17.49 -17.03
CA LEU A 431 -40.80 16.95 -17.63
C LEU A 431 -40.85 15.41 -17.60
N ILE A 432 -41.06 14.81 -18.77
CA ILE A 432 -41.07 13.36 -18.94
C ILE A 432 -39.62 12.86 -19.04
N TRP A 433 -39.13 12.21 -18.00
CA TRP A 433 -37.76 11.69 -17.93
C TRP A 433 -37.79 10.24 -17.46
N PRO A 434 -37.95 9.27 -18.38
CA PRO A 434 -37.91 7.85 -18.04
C PRO A 434 -36.48 7.41 -17.72
N ASP A 435 -36.34 6.41 -16.86
CA ASP A 435 -35.05 5.77 -16.65
C ASP A 435 -34.60 5.10 -17.95
N THR A 436 -33.36 5.37 -18.36
CA THR A 436 -32.78 4.80 -19.57
C THR A 436 -31.61 3.92 -19.21
N ARG A 437 -31.60 2.66 -19.68
CA ARG A 437 -30.46 1.75 -19.50
C ARG A 437 -29.51 1.85 -20.68
N ALA A 438 -28.23 1.59 -20.43
CA ALA A 438 -27.25 1.40 -21.50
C ALA A 438 -27.74 0.30 -22.47
N HIS A 439 -27.72 0.59 -23.78
CA HIS A 439 -28.18 -0.30 -24.86
C HIS A 439 -29.69 -0.58 -24.92
N GLU A 440 -30.53 0.20 -24.23
CA GLU A 440 -31.97 0.07 -24.35
C GLU A 440 -32.47 0.49 -25.75
N SER A 441 -33.50 -0.20 -26.25
CA SER A 441 -34.04 0.08 -27.58
C SER A 441 -34.78 1.41 -27.60
N ILE A 442 -34.41 2.27 -28.55
CA ILE A 442 -35.00 3.60 -28.81
C ILE A 442 -36.50 3.49 -29.14
N LYS A 443 -36.98 2.32 -29.56
CA LYS A 443 -38.39 2.08 -29.87
C LYS A 443 -39.31 2.38 -28.69
N GLY A 444 -38.83 2.23 -27.46
CA GLY A 444 -39.58 2.57 -26.25
C GLY A 444 -39.89 4.07 -26.11
N PHE A 445 -39.19 4.95 -26.84
CA PHE A 445 -39.36 6.40 -26.74
C PHE A 445 -40.46 6.95 -27.66
N ALA A 446 -40.79 6.24 -28.74
CA ALA A 446 -41.75 6.72 -29.74
C ALA A 446 -43.11 7.15 -29.16
N PRO A 447 -43.72 6.42 -28.21
CA PRO A 447 -44.99 6.84 -27.60
C PRO A 447 -44.90 8.18 -26.87
N TYR A 448 -43.75 8.50 -26.27
CA TYR A 448 -43.55 9.77 -25.55
C TYR A 448 -43.37 10.92 -26.54
N VAL A 449 -42.59 10.73 -27.60
CA VAL A 449 -42.35 11.75 -28.64
C VAL A 449 -43.64 12.07 -29.41
N ALA A 450 -44.50 11.08 -29.66
CA ALA A 450 -45.74 11.24 -30.40
C ALA A 450 -46.84 12.04 -29.65
N ARG A 451 -46.65 12.33 -28.36
CA ARG A 451 -47.63 13.06 -27.56
C ARG A 451 -47.81 14.49 -28.10
N SER A 452 -49.05 14.94 -28.20
CA SER A 452 -49.39 16.27 -28.71
C SER A 452 -48.89 17.40 -27.80
N ASP A 453 -48.82 17.15 -26.48
CA ASP A 453 -48.37 18.13 -25.49
C ASP A 453 -46.84 18.21 -25.36
N VAL A 454 -46.08 17.27 -25.92
CA VAL A 454 -44.61 17.35 -25.93
C VAL A 454 -44.17 18.36 -26.97
N ALA A 455 -43.53 19.44 -26.53
CA ALA A 455 -43.06 20.51 -27.42
C ALA A 455 -41.71 20.19 -28.06
N ALA A 456 -40.81 19.54 -27.31
CA ALA A 456 -39.46 19.26 -27.74
C ALA A 456 -38.86 18.06 -26.98
N VAL A 457 -37.82 17.48 -27.57
CA VAL A 457 -37.06 16.37 -27.00
C VAL A 457 -35.66 16.86 -26.63
N LEU A 458 -35.25 16.63 -25.39
CA LEU A 458 -33.93 16.92 -24.85
C LEU A 458 -33.10 15.63 -24.84
N LEU A 459 -31.92 15.62 -25.45
CA LEU A 459 -31.00 14.49 -25.45
C LEU A 459 -29.74 14.85 -24.69
N ALA A 460 -29.56 14.25 -23.52
CA ALA A 460 -28.43 14.48 -22.63
C ALA A 460 -27.20 13.72 -23.15
N ILE A 461 -26.41 14.37 -24.00
CA ILE A 461 -25.43 13.68 -24.87
C ILE A 461 -24.28 13.01 -24.11
N ARG A 462 -23.88 13.55 -22.94
CA ARG A 462 -22.83 12.97 -22.07
C ARG A 462 -23.18 11.55 -21.60
N TRP A 463 -24.47 11.26 -21.52
CA TRP A 463 -25.02 10.01 -21.00
C TRP A 463 -25.66 9.16 -22.11
N SER A 464 -25.54 9.63 -23.35
CA SER A 464 -26.13 8.98 -24.51
C SER A 464 -25.16 7.93 -25.04
N SER A 465 -25.53 6.65 -25.02
CA SER A 465 -24.81 5.62 -25.78
C SER A 465 -24.91 5.90 -27.27
N HIS A 466 -23.90 5.50 -28.04
CA HIS A 466 -23.85 5.70 -29.50
C HIS A 466 -25.11 5.25 -30.28
N SER A 467 -25.96 4.41 -29.67
CA SER A 467 -27.24 3.98 -30.21
C SER A 467 -28.24 5.13 -30.43
N PHE A 468 -28.20 6.24 -29.69
CA PHE A 468 -29.28 7.25 -29.74
C PHE A 468 -29.30 8.13 -31.01
N GLY A 469 -28.45 7.86 -32.02
CA GLY A 469 -28.47 8.57 -33.30
C GLY A 469 -29.82 8.51 -34.05
N GLU A 470 -30.58 7.43 -33.88
CA GLU A 470 -31.89 7.25 -34.54
C GLU A 470 -33.01 8.09 -33.91
N VAL A 471 -32.82 8.63 -32.71
CA VAL A 471 -33.83 9.48 -32.02
C VAL A 471 -34.22 10.68 -32.88
N LYS A 472 -33.26 11.23 -33.65
CA LYS A 472 -33.52 12.36 -34.55
C LYS A 472 -34.58 12.02 -35.59
N THR A 473 -34.50 10.83 -36.19
CA THR A 473 -35.48 10.39 -37.21
C THR A 473 -36.89 10.31 -36.63
N PHE A 474 -37.04 9.85 -35.38
CA PHE A 474 -38.34 9.85 -34.71
C PHE A 474 -38.86 11.25 -34.43
N CYS A 475 -37.99 12.15 -33.97
CA CYS A 475 -38.37 13.54 -33.70
C CYS A 475 -38.80 14.26 -34.99
N ASP A 476 -38.07 14.05 -36.09
CA ASP A 476 -38.39 14.62 -37.40
C ASP A 476 -39.75 14.10 -37.91
N ASN A 477 -40.06 12.81 -37.73
CA ASN A 477 -41.34 12.21 -38.15
C ASN A 477 -42.56 12.76 -37.40
N HIS A 478 -42.37 13.27 -36.17
CA HIS A 478 -43.43 13.84 -35.34
C HIS A 478 -43.37 15.37 -35.26
N ASP A 479 -42.55 15.99 -36.09
CA ASP A 479 -42.29 17.44 -36.13
C ASP A 479 -41.94 18.02 -34.75
N LYS A 480 -41.08 17.32 -34.00
CA LYS A 480 -40.56 17.77 -32.72
C LYS A 480 -39.09 18.15 -32.86
N PRO A 481 -38.64 19.32 -32.39
CA PRO A 481 -37.23 19.64 -32.33
C PRO A 481 -36.51 18.73 -31.32
N LEU A 482 -35.35 18.20 -31.74
CA LEU A 482 -34.41 17.49 -30.88
C LEU A 482 -33.30 18.46 -30.47
N ILE A 483 -33.24 18.79 -29.19
CA ILE A 483 -32.20 19.62 -28.58
C ILE A 483 -31.19 18.72 -27.91
N ARG A 484 -29.92 18.87 -28.28
CA ARG A 484 -28.81 18.19 -27.59
C ARG A 484 -28.45 19.00 -26.35
N LEU A 485 -28.37 18.33 -25.21
CA LEU A 485 -27.92 18.88 -23.94
C LEU A 485 -26.49 18.39 -23.66
N PRO A 486 -25.49 19.22 -24.01
CA PRO A 486 -24.08 18.94 -23.77
C PRO A 486 -23.64 19.24 -22.35
N GLY A 487 -24.44 20.04 -21.62
CA GLY A 487 -24.22 20.48 -20.24
C GLY A 487 -25.07 19.73 -19.22
N GLY A 488 -25.10 20.27 -17.99
CA GLY A 488 -25.97 19.79 -16.91
C GLY A 488 -27.43 20.16 -17.11
N TYR A 489 -28.26 19.86 -16.10
CA TYR A 489 -29.71 20.10 -16.10
C TYR A 489 -30.08 21.48 -15.53
N ASN A 490 -29.14 22.43 -15.51
CA ASN A 490 -29.37 23.77 -15.00
C ASN A 490 -30.33 24.54 -15.93
N PRO A 491 -31.42 25.16 -15.43
CA PRO A 491 -32.37 25.88 -16.28
C PRO A 491 -31.76 26.95 -17.18
N ASN A 492 -30.76 27.71 -16.71
CA ASN A 492 -30.12 28.74 -17.52
C ASN A 492 -29.35 28.11 -18.71
N GLN A 493 -28.61 27.03 -18.46
CA GLN A 493 -27.87 26.31 -19.50
C GLN A 493 -28.82 25.66 -20.50
N VAL A 494 -29.86 24.99 -20.00
CA VAL A 494 -30.87 24.33 -20.85
C VAL A 494 -31.61 25.36 -21.70
N ALA A 495 -31.93 26.55 -21.15
CA ALA A 495 -32.58 27.61 -21.91
C ALA A 495 -31.75 28.11 -23.08
N VAL A 496 -30.45 28.37 -22.86
CA VAL A 496 -29.51 28.76 -23.93
C VAL A 496 -29.50 27.73 -25.05
N GLN A 497 -29.47 26.43 -24.71
CA GLN A 497 -29.45 25.36 -25.70
C GLN A 497 -30.77 25.24 -26.47
N ILE A 498 -31.91 25.44 -25.80
CA ILE A 498 -33.22 25.45 -26.46
C ILE A 498 -33.31 26.61 -27.47
N LEU A 499 -32.91 27.82 -27.06
CA LEU A 499 -32.96 28.98 -27.96
C LEU A 499 -32.00 28.82 -29.15
N ALA A 500 -30.79 28.34 -28.90
CA ALA A 500 -29.78 28.16 -29.94
C ALA A 500 -30.19 27.10 -30.99
N GLN A 501 -30.87 26.02 -30.58
CA GLN A 501 -31.14 24.87 -31.45
C GLN A 501 -32.56 24.81 -31.99
N ALA A 502 -33.54 25.45 -31.33
CA ALA A 502 -34.96 25.21 -31.60
C ALA A 502 -35.87 26.45 -31.53
N SER A 503 -35.34 27.66 -31.31
CA SER A 503 -36.16 28.87 -31.16
C SER A 503 -37.16 29.09 -32.29
N ASP A 504 -36.73 28.95 -33.55
CA ASP A 504 -37.58 29.16 -34.73
C ASP A 504 -38.69 28.12 -34.89
N ARG A 505 -38.49 26.89 -34.38
CA ARG A 505 -39.49 25.81 -34.46
C ARG A 505 -40.50 25.83 -33.31
N LEU A 506 -40.20 26.57 -32.24
CA LEU A 506 -41.03 26.65 -31.04
C LEU A 506 -41.96 27.88 -31.03
N ARG A 507 -41.67 28.88 -31.87
CA ARG A 507 -42.53 30.02 -32.19
C ARG A 507 -43.62 29.60 -33.17
#